data_AF-A0A5K1BAC6-F1
#
_entry.id   AF-A0A5K1BAC6-F1
#
_cell.length_a   1.000
_cell.length_b   1.000
_cell.length_c   1.000
_cell.angle_alpha   90.00
_cell.angle_beta   90.00
_cell.angle_gamma   90.00
#
_symmetry.space_group_name_H-M   'P 1'
#
loop_
_entity.id
_entity.type
_entity.pdbx_description
1 polymer ?
#
loop_
_entity_poly.entity_id
_entity_poly.type
_entity_poly.pdbx_seq_one_letter_code
_entity_poly.pdbx_strand_id
1 'polypeptide(L)'
;DTPAVIARGGYSGLFPDSSDLSYDFASAISLPGAILFCDLQLTKDNVGICQGDLRLDNSTNIATVYPKGDNTYTVNGNKLHGWFTNDFTTKQLFSKVT
;
A
#
# COMPACT_ATOMS: atom_id res chain seq x y z
N ASP A 1 -28.04 -3.74 15.39
CA ASP A 1 -26.66 -3.32 15.07
C ASP A 1 -26.64 -2.16 14.11
N THR A 2 -25.71 -1.23 14.31
CA THR A 2 -25.41 -0.14 13.38
C THR A 2 -24.47 -0.64 12.28
N PRO A 3 -24.60 -0.16 11.02
CA PRO A 3 -23.65 -0.52 9.97
C PRO A 3 -22.23 -0.10 10.33
N ALA A 4 -21.25 -0.95 10.00
CA ALA A 4 -19.83 -0.60 10.14
C ALA A 4 -19.40 0.33 9.00
N VAL A 5 -18.60 1.35 9.33
CA VAL A 5 -17.94 2.23 8.35
C VAL A 5 -16.49 1.79 8.24
N ILE A 6 -16.04 1.47 7.02
CA ILE A 6 -14.69 0.98 6.74
C ILE A 6 -13.99 1.99 5.82
N ALA A 7 -12.98 2.67 6.35
CA ALA A 7 -12.10 3.58 5.61
C ALA A 7 -10.92 2.78 5.03
N ARG A 8 -11.15 2.14 3.88
CA ARG A 8 -10.11 1.39 3.15
C ARG A 8 -9.08 2.34 2.56
N GLY A 9 -7.83 2.16 2.95
CA GLY A 9 -6.75 3.05 2.53
C GLY A 9 -6.81 4.43 3.18
N GLY A 10 -7.59 4.58 4.25
CA GLY A 10 -7.92 5.87 4.86
C GLY A 10 -9.00 6.63 4.09
N TYR A 11 -8.88 7.95 3.99
CA TYR A 11 -9.75 8.82 3.22
C TYR A 11 -9.26 8.95 1.76
N SER A 12 -9.15 7.80 1.09
CA SER A 12 -8.51 7.61 -0.23
C SER A 12 -9.21 8.29 -1.41
N GLY A 13 -10.43 8.79 -1.21
CA GLY A 13 -11.12 9.64 -2.20
C GLY A 13 -10.57 11.06 -2.30
N LEU A 14 -9.77 11.51 -1.32
CA LEU A 14 -9.16 12.85 -1.27
C LEU A 14 -7.64 12.81 -1.25
N PHE A 15 -7.05 11.84 -0.55
CA PHE A 15 -5.60 11.69 -0.39
C PHE A 15 -5.11 10.40 -1.07
N PRO A 16 -3.80 10.29 -1.38
CA PRO A 16 -3.24 9.04 -1.87
C PRO A 16 -3.59 7.87 -0.95
N ASP A 17 -4.12 6.80 -1.53
CA ASP A 17 -4.47 5.56 -0.82
C ASP A 17 -3.30 5.09 0.05
N SER A 18 -3.61 4.67 1.28
CA SER A 18 -2.68 4.05 2.22
C SER A 18 -1.53 4.94 2.67
N SER A 19 -1.60 6.25 2.39
CA SER A 19 -0.69 7.24 2.98
C SER A 19 -1.05 7.56 4.43
N ASP A 20 -0.05 7.97 5.22
CA ASP A 20 -0.25 8.42 6.60
C ASP A 20 -1.30 9.55 6.66
N LEU A 21 -1.25 10.51 5.72
CA LEU A 21 -2.21 11.61 5.64
C LEU A 21 -3.65 11.12 5.43
N SER A 22 -3.84 10.09 4.60
CA SER A 22 -5.15 9.50 4.34
C SER A 22 -5.72 8.83 5.60
N TYR A 23 -4.90 8.10 6.36
CA TYR A 23 -5.30 7.46 7.61
C TYR A 23 -5.52 8.45 8.74
N ASP A 24 -4.62 9.42 8.90
CA ASP A 24 -4.73 10.48 9.91
C ASP A 24 -6.00 11.29 9.70
N PHE A 25 -6.29 11.67 8.46
CA PHE A 25 -7.51 12.40 8.14
C PHE A 25 -8.76 11.55 8.40
N ALA A 26 -8.78 10.29 7.94
CA ALA A 26 -9.88 9.38 8.21
C ALA A 26 -10.10 9.22 9.72
N SER A 27 -9.03 9.05 10.51
CA SER A 27 -9.12 8.93 11.97
C SER A 27 -9.69 10.19 12.63
N ALA A 28 -9.35 11.37 12.11
CA ALA A 28 -9.76 12.65 12.69
C ALA A 28 -11.23 13.00 12.41
N ILE A 29 -11.76 12.62 11.25
CA ILE A 29 -13.09 13.07 10.79
C ILE A 29 -14.16 11.98 10.81
N SER A 30 -13.78 10.71 10.98
CA SER A 30 -14.76 9.61 10.95
C SER A 30 -15.62 9.55 12.22
N LEU A 31 -16.76 8.89 12.09
CA LEU A 31 -17.64 8.59 13.22
C LEU A 31 -16.94 7.67 14.23
N PRO A 32 -17.27 7.76 15.52
CA PRO A 32 -16.80 6.79 16.52
C PRO A 32 -17.09 5.35 16.09
N GLY A 33 -16.08 4.49 16.16
CA GLY A 33 -16.19 3.09 15.74
C GLY A 33 -15.94 2.83 14.25
N ALA A 34 -15.54 3.84 13.47
CA ALA A 34 -15.03 3.61 12.12
C ALA A 34 -13.74 2.78 12.13
N ILE A 35 -13.62 1.88 11.15
CA ILE A 35 -12.49 0.97 10.99
C ILE A 35 -11.56 1.53 9.93
N LEU A 36 -10.29 1.78 10.29
CA LEU A 36 -9.24 2.04 9.32
C LEU A 36 -8.76 0.70 8.75
N PHE A 37 -8.89 0.53 7.45
CA PHE A 37 -8.58 -0.75 6.79
C PHE A 37 -7.35 -0.59 5.90
N CYS A 38 -6.34 -1.40 6.19
CA CYS A 38 -5.06 -1.44 5.49
C CYS A 38 -4.92 -2.77 4.73
N ASP A 39 -4.69 -2.67 3.43
CA ASP A 39 -4.27 -3.81 2.62
C ASP A 39 -2.79 -4.10 2.94
N LEU A 40 -2.55 -5.10 3.79
CA LEU A 40 -1.23 -5.43 4.30
C LEU A 40 -0.38 -6.15 3.23
N GLN A 41 0.82 -5.64 3.00
CA GLN A 41 1.87 -6.27 2.21
C GLN A 41 3.12 -6.47 3.06
N LEU A 42 3.93 -7.48 2.73
CA LEU A 42 5.21 -7.75 3.40
C LEU A 42 6.39 -7.33 2.54
N THR A 43 7.34 -6.65 3.17
CA THR A 43 8.65 -6.36 2.58
C THR A 43 9.56 -7.59 2.61
N LYS A 44 10.68 -7.53 1.88
CA LYS A 44 11.72 -8.58 1.88
C LYS A 44 12.28 -8.93 3.26
N ASP A 45 12.31 -7.93 4.15
CA ASP A 45 12.78 -8.04 5.53
C ASP A 45 11.64 -8.30 6.54
N ASN A 46 10.50 -8.80 6.07
CA ASN A 46 9.33 -9.24 6.86
C ASN A 46 8.65 -8.12 7.67
N VAL A 47 8.68 -6.89 7.18
CA VAL A 47 7.94 -5.77 7.78
C VAL A 47 6.63 -5.58 7.03
N GLY A 48 5.55 -5.38 7.79
CA GLY A 48 4.23 -5.07 7.24
C GLY A 48 4.09 -3.61 6.85
N ILE A 49 3.59 -3.35 5.64
CA ILE A 49 3.24 -2.01 5.14
C ILE A 49 1.84 -2.01 4.54
N CYS A 50 1.19 -0.85 4.52
CA CYS A 50 -0.09 -0.66 3.85
C CYS A 50 0.14 -0.31 2.38
N GLN A 51 -0.38 -1.12 1.47
CA GLN A 51 -0.35 -0.85 0.04
C GLN A 51 -1.53 -1.54 -0.65
N GLY A 52 -2.35 -0.76 -1.35
CA GLY A 52 -3.59 -1.22 -1.98
C GLY A 52 -3.39 -2.18 -3.16
N ASP A 53 -2.20 -2.20 -3.76
CA ASP A 53 -1.84 -3.05 -4.91
C ASP A 53 -0.59 -3.91 -4.62
N LEU A 54 -0.51 -5.10 -5.22
CA LEU A 54 0.69 -5.93 -5.18
C LEU A 54 1.87 -5.27 -5.92
N ARG A 55 1.56 -4.50 -6.96
CA ARG A 55 2.51 -3.77 -7.79
C ARG A 55 2.69 -2.36 -7.28
N LEU A 56 3.88 -2.09 -6.76
CA LEU A 56 4.28 -0.77 -6.27
C LEU A 56 4.31 0.28 -7.38
N ASP A 57 4.53 -0.10 -8.63
CA ASP A 57 4.60 0.82 -9.76
C ASP A 57 3.23 1.39 -10.20
N ASN A 58 2.13 0.93 -9.59
CA ASN A 58 0.80 1.49 -9.85
C ASN A 58 0.54 2.79 -9.06
N SER A 59 1.14 2.93 -7.89
CA SER A 59 0.88 4.05 -6.95
C SER A 59 2.13 4.77 -6.46
N THR A 60 3.32 4.33 -6.87
CA THR A 60 4.59 4.92 -6.43
C THR A 60 5.57 5.16 -7.58
N ASN A 61 6.64 5.89 -7.31
CA ASN A 61 7.73 6.13 -8.27
C ASN A 61 8.78 5.00 -8.37
N ILE A 62 8.51 3.80 -7.82
CA ILE A 62 9.48 2.69 -7.68
C ILE A 62 10.22 2.34 -8.98
N ALA A 63 9.55 2.37 -10.13
CA ALA A 63 10.12 2.03 -11.42
C ALA A 63 11.23 3.00 -11.85
N THR A 64 11.15 4.27 -11.41
CA THR A 64 12.19 5.28 -11.65
C THR A 64 13.35 5.11 -10.67
N VAL A 65 13.06 4.78 -9.41
CA VAL A 65 14.07 4.62 -8.35
C VAL A 65 14.90 3.34 -8.55
N TYR A 66 14.24 2.25 -8.96
CA TYR A 66 14.83 0.93 -9.18
C TYR A 66 14.45 0.37 -10.56
N PRO A 67 14.97 0.95 -11.67
CA PRO A 67 14.56 0.59 -13.03
C PRO A 67 14.91 -0.84 -13.49
N LYS A 68 15.65 -1.59 -12.67
CA LYS A 68 16.00 -3.00 -12.88
C LYS A 68 15.54 -3.89 -11.71
N GLY A 69 14.59 -3.39 -10.93
CA GLY A 69 14.01 -4.06 -9.77
C GLY A 69 12.66 -4.71 -10.05
N ASP A 70 12.27 -4.77 -11.32
CA ASP A 70 11.08 -5.47 -11.78
C ASP A 70 11.25 -6.99 -11.66
N ASN A 71 10.12 -7.68 -11.51
CA ASN A 71 10.07 -9.13 -11.44
C ASN A 71 8.77 -9.65 -12.07
N THR A 72 8.64 -10.96 -12.21
CA THR A 72 7.42 -11.61 -12.67
C THR A 72 7.02 -12.73 -11.73
N TYR A 73 5.84 -12.60 -11.12
CA TYR A 73 5.27 -13.62 -10.25
C TYR A 73 4.02 -14.24 -10.86
N THR A 74 3.71 -15.48 -10.47
CA THR A 74 2.40 -16.09 -10.76
C THR A 74 1.45 -15.78 -9.62
N VAL A 75 0.45 -14.93 -9.87
CA VAL A 75 -0.56 -14.53 -8.89
C VAL A 75 -1.91 -15.04 -9.39
N ASN A 76 -2.58 -15.87 -8.59
CA ASN A 76 -3.88 -16.48 -8.94
C ASN A 76 -3.88 -17.15 -10.34
N GLY A 77 -2.78 -17.83 -10.69
CA GLY A 77 -2.61 -18.51 -11.98
C GLY A 77 -2.17 -17.63 -13.15
N ASN A 78 -2.07 -16.31 -12.97
CA ASN A 78 -1.67 -15.38 -14.02
C ASN A 78 -0.25 -14.85 -13.78
N LYS A 79 0.54 -14.71 -14.86
CA LYS A 79 1.84 -14.05 -14.79
C LYS A 79 1.64 -12.54 -14.67
N LEU A 80 2.05 -11.97 -13.55
CA LEU A 80 2.02 -10.55 -13.26
C LEU A 80 3.46 -10.02 -13.23
N HIS A 81 3.72 -9.00 -14.03
CA HIS A 81 5.01 -8.32 -14.12
C HIS A 81 4.92 -6.93 -13.48
N GLY A 82 5.94 -6.54 -12.72
CA GLY A 82 6.00 -5.24 -12.04
C GLY A 82 6.99 -5.24 -10.87
N TRP A 83 6.83 -4.27 -9.97
CA TRP A 83 7.67 -4.13 -8.78
C TRP A 83 6.90 -4.57 -7.54
N PHE A 84 7.37 -5.59 -6.85
CA PHE A 84 6.64 -6.20 -5.74
C PHE A 84 7.27 -5.85 -4.40
N THR A 85 6.43 -5.66 -3.38
CA THR A 85 6.84 -5.33 -2.01
C THR A 85 7.87 -6.29 -1.43
N ASN A 86 7.69 -7.60 -1.68
CA ASN A 86 8.57 -8.65 -1.18
C ASN A 86 9.97 -8.70 -1.82
N ASP A 87 10.21 -7.93 -2.89
CA ASP A 87 11.52 -7.84 -3.55
C ASP A 87 12.43 -6.77 -2.89
N PHE A 88 11.86 -5.86 -2.10
CA PHE A 88 12.55 -4.72 -1.50
C PHE A 88 12.52 -4.76 0.03
N THR A 89 13.62 -4.38 0.66
CA THR A 89 13.65 -4.13 2.11
C THR A 89 12.88 -2.86 2.44
N THR A 90 12.39 -2.77 3.67
CA THR A 90 11.72 -1.58 4.20
C THR A 90 12.58 -0.33 4.01
N LYS A 91 13.88 -0.43 4.31
CA LYS A 91 14.82 0.69 4.13
C LYS A 91 14.91 1.16 2.69
N GLN A 92 14.85 0.26 1.71
CA GLN A 92 14.85 0.65 0.29
C GLN A 92 13.58 1.45 -0.05
N LEU A 93 12.42 0.93 0.34
CA LEU A 93 11.12 1.57 0.08
C LEU A 93 11.04 2.97 0.71
N PHE A 94 11.23 3.09 2.02
CA PHE A 94 11.05 4.37 2.72
C PHE A 94 12.17 5.41 2.50
N SER A 95 13.22 5.09 1.73
CA SER A 95 14.33 6.03 1.50
C SER A 95 14.08 7.02 0.36
N LYS A 96 13.46 6.56 -0.73
CA LYS A 96 13.32 7.29 -2.00
C LYS A 96 12.03 7.00 -2.75
N VAL A 97 11.29 5.98 -2.33
CA VAL A 97 10.04 5.61 -2.97
C VAL A 97 8.94 6.48 -2.37
N THR A 98 8.16 7.12 -3.24
CA THR A 98 7.04 8.00 -2.88
C THR A 98 5.83 7.63 -3.71
#